data_AF-A0A3D1I071-F1
#
_entry.id   AF-A0A3D1I071-F1
#
_cell.length_a   1.000
_cell.length_b   1.000
_cell.length_c   1.000
_cell.angle_alpha   90.00
_cell.angle_beta   90.00
_cell.angle_gamma   90.00
#
_symmetry.space_group_name_H-M   'P 1'
#
loop_
_entity.id
_entity.type
_entity.pdbx_description
1 polymer ?
#
loop_
_entity_poly.entity_id
_entity_poly.type
_entity_poly.pdbx_seq_one_letter_code
_entity_poly.pdbx_strand_id
1 'polypeptide(L)' 'MTFNRTLSQLADEYFEQAQVLDGIIARHRKRLSALPNPETSDEAYKIKTFLNVLYKERRDVLETANYLKDNYSGEENR' A
#
# COMPACT_ATOMS: atom_id res chain seq x y z
N MET A 1 20.83 9.83 19.89
CA MET A 1 19.97 9.61 18.71
C MET A 1 18.66 10.33 18.96
N THR A 2 18.49 11.53 18.44
CA THR A 2 17.22 12.27 18.53
C THR A 2 16.36 11.88 17.33
N PHE A 3 15.45 10.94 17.55
CA PHE A 3 14.51 10.46 16.55
C PHE A 3 13.32 11.43 16.45
N ASN A 4 13.58 12.68 16.07
CA ASN A 4 12.52 13.64 15.77
C ASN A 4 12.26 13.56 14.26
N ARG A 5 11.60 12.48 13.81
CA ARG A 5 11.06 12.44 12.44
C ARG A 5 9.91 13.42 12.35
N THR A 6 9.88 14.24 11.32
CA THR A 6 8.74 15.14 11.09
C THR A 6 7.56 14.32 10.56
N LEU A 7 6.33 14.79 10.82
CA LEU A 7 5.13 14.13 10.31
C LEU A 7 5.07 14.14 8.78
N SER A 8 5.75 15.10 8.13
CA SER A 8 5.96 15.11 6.68
C SER A 8 6.82 13.94 6.21
N GLN A 9 7.94 13.66 6.89
CA GLN A 9 8.80 12.51 6.55
C GLN A 9 8.04 11.19 6.73
N LEU A 10 7.18 11.10 7.75
CA LEU A 10 6.32 9.93 7.95
C LEU A 10 5.28 9.78 6.83
N ALA A 11 4.73 10.88 6.31
CA ALA A 11 3.84 10.85 5.15
C ALA A 11 4.54 10.26 3.92
N ASP A 12 5.79 10.67 3.67
CA ASP A 12 6.60 10.15 2.57
C ASP A 12 6.89 8.65 2.74
N GLU A 13 7.22 8.19 3.96
CA GLU A 13 7.40 6.77 4.27
C GLU A 13 6.13 5.95 3.93
N TYR A 14 4.93 6.46 4.26
CA TYR A 14 3.69 5.79 3.89
C TYR A 14 3.43 5.81 2.37
N PHE A 15 3.78 6.87 1.64
CA PHE A 15 3.72 6.86 0.18
C PHE A 15 4.65 5.80 -0.43
N GLU A 16 5.88 5.67 0.08
CA GLU A 16 6.81 4.61 -0.32
C GLU A 16 6.24 3.21 -0.05
N GLN A 17 5.62 3.00 1.13
CA GLN A 17 4.95 1.75 1.44
C GLN A 17 3.81 1.43 0.46
N ALA A 18 3.01 2.43 0.08
CA ALA A 18 1.95 2.25 -0.93
C ALA A 18 2.52 1.82 -2.29
N GLN A 19 3.68 2.36 -2.70
CA GLN A 19 4.37 1.95 -3.93
C GLN A 19 4.90 0.51 -3.86
N VAL A 20 5.40 0.08 -2.70
CA VAL A 20 5.80 -1.32 -2.48
C VAL A 20 4.60 -2.25 -2.61
N LEU A 21 3.46 -1.88 -2.01
CA LEU A 21 2.21 -2.63 -2.14
C LEU A 21 1.73 -2.70 -3.59
N ASP A 22 1.84 -1.63 -4.37
CA ASP A 22 1.56 -1.63 -5.81
C ASP A 22 2.40 -2.67 -6.56
N GLY A 23 3.69 -2.75 -6.27
CA GLY A 23 4.58 -3.77 -6.84
C GLY A 23 4.18 -5.19 -6.46
N ILE A 24 3.77 -5.43 -5.22
CA ILE A 24 3.29 -6.74 -4.75
C ILE A 24 1.97 -7.12 -5.44
N ILE A 25 1.02 -6.19 -5.52
CA ILE A 25 -0.28 -6.36 -6.19
C ILE A 25 -0.06 -6.71 -7.67
N ALA A 26 0.81 -5.98 -8.37
CA ALA A 26 1.10 -6.22 -9.78
C ALA A 26 1.63 -7.65 -10.02
N ARG A 27 2.54 -8.14 -9.17
CA ARG A 27 3.06 -9.52 -9.24
C ARG A 27 1.95 -10.56 -9.05
N HIS A 28 1.07 -10.38 -8.07
CA HIS A 28 -0.02 -11.31 -7.81
C HIS A 28 -1.09 -11.30 -8.90
N ARG A 29 -1.39 -10.13 -9.46
CA ARG A 29 -2.27 -10.03 -10.64
C ARG A 29 -1.69 -10.77 -11.84
N LYS A 30 -0.39 -10.60 -12.11
CA LYS A 30 0.29 -11.32 -13.20
C LYS A 30 0.23 -12.84 -13.00
N ARG A 31 0.46 -13.32 -11.78
CA ARG A 31 0.32 -14.75 -11.44
C ARG A 31 -1.12 -15.22 -11.66
N LEU A 32 -2.11 -14.48 -11.16
CA LEU A 32 -3.53 -14.82 -11.34
C LEU A 32 -3.93 -14.91 -12.81
N SER A 33 -3.48 -13.97 -13.65
CA SER A 33 -3.75 -14.00 -15.10
C SER A 33 -3.07 -15.15 -15.85
N ALA A 34 -2.03 -15.74 -15.26
CA ALA A 34 -1.30 -16.85 -15.87
C ALA A 34 -1.83 -18.23 -15.44
N LEU A 35 -2.78 -18.29 -14.49
CA LEU A 35 -3.34 -19.55 -14.04
C LEU A 35 -4.31 -20.15 -15.08
N PRO A 36 -4.21 -21.46 -15.38
CA PRO A 36 -5.23 -22.15 -16.16
C PRO A 36 -6.50 -22.33 -15.31
N ASN A 37 -7.68 -22.13 -15.93
CA ASN A 37 -9.00 -22.29 -15.30
C ASN A 37 -9.13 -21.58 -13.93
N PRO A 38 -8.95 -20.25 -13.85
CA PRO A 38 -8.92 -19.51 -12.60
C PRO A 38 -10.27 -19.46 -11.85
N GLU A 39 -11.35 -19.92 -12.45
CA GLU A 39 -12.67 -19.96 -11.81
C GLU A 39 -12.84 -21.17 -10.89
N THR A 40 -12.15 -22.27 -11.17
CA THR A 40 -12.21 -23.51 -10.39
C THR A 40 -10.93 -23.78 -9.60
N SER A 41 -9.94 -22.89 -9.71
CA SER A 41 -8.64 -23.02 -9.06
C SER A 41 -8.68 -22.48 -7.62
N ASP A 42 -8.41 -23.35 -6.65
CA ASP A 42 -8.18 -22.96 -5.24
C ASP A 42 -7.03 -21.95 -5.11
N GLU A 43 -6.02 -22.06 -5.96
CA GLU A 43 -4.91 -21.10 -6.01
C GLU A 43 -5.40 -19.72 -6.43
N ALA A 44 -6.27 -19.64 -7.44
CA ALA A 44 -6.87 -18.38 -7.87
C ALA A 44 -7.73 -17.77 -6.75
N TYR A 45 -8.49 -18.58 -6.00
CA TYR A 45 -9.26 -18.11 -4.85
C TYR A 45 -8.35 -17.51 -3.75
N LYS A 46 -7.25 -18.20 -3.42
CA LYS A 46 -6.26 -17.70 -2.45
C LYS A 46 -5.62 -16.39 -2.91
N ILE A 47 -5.23 -16.28 -4.19
CA ILE A 47 -4.65 -15.05 -4.74
C ILE A 47 -5.67 -13.90 -4.71
N LYS A 48 -6.93 -14.13 -5.09
CA LYS A 48 -7.99 -13.11 -5.04
C LYS A 48 -8.23 -12.61 -3.60
N THR A 49 -8.27 -13.54 -2.65
CA THR A 49 -8.43 -13.19 -1.23
C THR A 49 -7.26 -12.36 -0.73
N PHE A 50 -6.03 -12.73 -1.08
CA PHE A 50 -4.85 -11.98 -0.71
C PHE A 50 -4.79 -10.60 -1.36
N LEU A 51 -5.15 -10.50 -2.65
CA LEU A 51 -5.26 -9.22 -3.36
C LEU A 51 -6.25 -8.27 -2.68
N ASN A 52 -7.39 -8.77 -2.19
CA ASN A 52 -8.35 -7.95 -1.46
C ASN A 52 -7.76 -7.35 -0.17
N VAL A 53 -6.93 -8.09 0.54
CA VAL A 53 -6.23 -7.58 1.74
C VAL A 53 -5.23 -6.49 1.34
N LEU A 54 -4.40 -6.76 0.32
CA LEU A 54 -3.40 -5.80 -0.14
C LEU A 54 -4.03 -4.49 -0.65
N TYR A 55 -5.16 -4.55 -1.34
CA TYR A 55 -5.86 -3.35 -1.79
C TYR A 55 -6.39 -2.51 -0.63
N LYS A 56 -6.88 -3.15 0.44
CA LYS A 56 -7.31 -2.43 1.66
C LYS A 56 -6.12 -1.78 2.35
N GLU A 57 -5.05 -2.54 2.58
CA GLU A 57 -3.84 -2.02 3.21
C GLU A 57 -3.24 -0.84 2.43
N ARG A 58 -3.17 -0.96 1.09
CA ARG A 58 -2.71 0.14 0.23
C ARG A 58 -3.57 1.39 0.39
N ARG A 59 -4.90 1.21 0.46
CA ARG A 59 -5.83 2.32 0.66
C ARG A 59 -5.61 2.98 2.01
N ASP A 60 -5.53 2.21 3.08
CA ASP A 60 -5.37 2.71 4.45
C ASP A 60 -4.05 3.48 4.61
N VAL A 61 -2.97 2.97 4.01
CA VAL A 61 -1.65 3.63 3.98
C VAL A 61 -1.70 4.95 3.21
N LEU A 62 -2.37 5.00 2.05
CA LEU A 62 -2.54 6.24 1.30
C LEU A 62 -3.42 7.26 2.02
N GLU A 63 -4.50 6.83 2.66
CA GLU A 63 -5.35 7.71 3.48
C GLU A 63 -4.54 8.31 4.64
N THR A 64 -3.69 7.52 5.29
CA THR A 64 -2.77 8.00 6.34
C THR A 64 -1.73 8.97 5.79
N ALA A 65 -1.08 8.66 4.68
CA ALA A 65 -0.08 9.52 4.06
C ALA A 65 -0.68 10.88 3.67
N ASN A 66 -1.86 10.87 3.03
CA ASN A 66 -2.57 12.10 2.66
C ASN A 66 -2.99 12.90 3.89
N TYR A 67 -3.52 12.24 4.93
CA TYR A 67 -3.86 12.93 6.18
C TYR A 67 -2.66 13.64 6.79
N LEU A 68 -1.51 12.96 6.85
CA LEU A 68 -0.28 13.56 7.38
C LEU A 68 0.20 14.74 6.54
N LYS A 69 0.16 14.60 5.22
CA LYS A 69 0.57 15.65 4.30
C LYS A 69 -0.35 16.87 4.39
N ASP A 70 -1.67 16.66 4.36
CA ASP A 70 -2.65 17.74 4.32
C ASP A 70 -2.71 18.54 5.64
N ASN A 71 -2.44 17.88 6.77
CA ASN A 71 -2.56 18.50 8.10
C ASN A 71 -1.22 18.97 8.69
N TYR A 72 -0.08 18.45 8.22
CA TYR A 72 1.22 18.69 8.85
C TYR A 72 2.33 19.11 7.89
N SER A 73 2.05 19.37 6.60
CA SER A 73 3.04 19.94 5.67
C SER A 73 3.46 21.37 6.00
N GLY A 74 2.86 22.02 7.01
CA GLY A 74 3.08 23.42 7.37
C GLY A 74 3.78 23.65 8.72
N GLU A 75 4.08 22.60 9.51
CA GLU A 75 4.63 22.78 10.87
C GLU A 75 6.15 23.07 10.92
N GLU A 76 6.83 23.16 9.78
CA GLU A 76 8.27 23.50 9.73
C GLU A 76 8.56 25.02 9.80
N ASN A 77 7.57 25.91 9.93
CA ASN A 77 7.79 27.37 9.97
C ASN A 77 6.98 28.12 11.05
N ARG A 78 7.04 27.69 12.32
CA ARG A 78 6.66 28.53 13.47
C ARG A 78 7.70 28.51 14.57
#